data_AF-A0A3M1X1F5-F1
#
_entry.id   AF-A0A3M1X1F5-F1
#
_cell.length_a   1.000
_cell.length_b   1.000
_cell.length_c   1.000
_cell.angle_alpha   90.00
_cell.angle_beta   90.00
_cell.angle_gamma   90.00
#
_symmetry.space_group_name_H-M   'P 1'
#
loop_
_entity.id
_entity.type
_entity.pdbx_description
1 polymer ?
#
loop_
_entity_poly.entity_id
_entity_poly.type
_entity_poly.pdbx_seq_one_letter_code
_entity_poly.pdbx_strand_id
1 'polypeptide(L)'
;MGVKQALDRIERKIEELKKKYDLFFQGILRAEPLNERRELEFLLRKMGQRSIPNTADQFRFNTLQARFYSYQNMWNRITTAIEEGRLVRDTKGRVSFSSHAPVDEENLNQTFLDYLNARKEANLPVDNIDFTSFREMLVKKALEIQDKSSCRKVEFRVEMEGNSPKIKAKRKN
;
A
#
# COMPACT_ATOMS: atom_id res chain seq x y z
N MET A 1 -11.25 -19.71 31.39
CA MET A 1 -10.75 -18.32 31.26
C MET A 1 -11.96 -17.40 31.16
N GLY A 2 -12.04 -16.37 32.00
CA GLY A 2 -13.12 -15.39 31.91
C GLY A 2 -13.01 -14.57 30.62
N VAL A 3 -14.14 -14.02 30.15
CA VAL A 3 -14.21 -13.19 28.93
C VAL A 3 -13.19 -12.04 29.01
N LYS A 4 -13.14 -11.35 30.15
CA LYS A 4 -12.21 -10.25 30.41
C LYS A 4 -10.74 -10.64 30.21
N GLN A 5 -10.31 -11.78 30.76
CA GLN A 5 -8.93 -12.28 30.59
C GLN A 5 -8.62 -12.62 29.13
N ALA A 6 -9.61 -13.14 28.39
CA ALA A 6 -9.44 -13.43 26.97
C ALA A 6 -9.29 -12.13 26.15
N LEU A 7 -10.05 -11.09 26.49
CA LEU A 7 -9.94 -9.76 25.87
C LEU A 7 -8.58 -9.12 26.17
N ASP A 8 -8.10 -9.18 27.41
CA ASP A 8 -6.78 -8.67 27.79
C ASP A 8 -5.64 -9.41 27.03
N ARG A 9 -5.80 -10.71 26.79
CA ARG A 9 -4.85 -11.50 25.99
C ARG A 9 -4.86 -11.09 24.52
N ILE A 10 -6.04 -10.84 23.95
CA ILE A 10 -6.18 -10.36 22.56
C ILE A 10 -5.52 -9.00 22.41
N GLU A 11 -5.77 -8.08 23.34
CA GLU A 11 -5.20 -6.75 23.34
C GLU A 11 -3.66 -6.78 23.34
N ARG A 12 -3.05 -7.56 24.24
CA ARG A 12 -1.59 -7.75 24.27
C ARG A 12 -1.05 -8.33 22.97
N LYS A 13 -1.72 -9.34 22.40
CA LYS A 13 -1.30 -9.94 21.13
C LYS A 13 -1.41 -8.96 19.96
N ILE A 14 -2.41 -8.08 19.93
CA ILE A 14 -2.51 -7.02 18.91
C ILE A 14 -1.27 -6.09 18.99
N GLU A 15 -0.89 -5.66 20.20
CA GLU A 15 0.27 -4.79 20.39
C GLU A 15 1.59 -5.47 20.02
N GLU A 16 1.78 -6.73 20.42
CA GLU A 16 2.94 -7.53 20.05
C GLU A 16 3.04 -7.71 18.53
N LEU A 17 1.92 -8.02 17.88
CA LEU A 17 1.87 -8.17 16.42
C LEU A 17 2.23 -6.85 15.73
N LYS A 18 1.69 -5.73 16.19
CA LYS A 18 2.05 -4.40 15.68
C LYS A 18 3.55 -4.14 15.80
N LYS A 19 4.14 -4.38 16.98
CA LYS A 19 5.59 -4.20 17.19
C LYS A 19 6.41 -5.07 16.23
N LYS A 20 6.01 -6.33 16.00
CA LYS A 20 6.68 -7.21 15.03
C LYS A 20 6.59 -6.68 13.60
N TYR A 21 5.42 -6.18 13.18
CA TYR A 21 5.29 -5.54 11.87
C TYR A 21 6.12 -4.26 11.77
N ASP A 22 6.16 -3.43 12.82
CA ASP A 22 7.01 -2.23 12.85
C ASP A 22 8.50 -2.61 12.69
N LEU A 23 8.98 -3.64 13.40
CA LEU A 23 10.35 -4.16 13.26
C LEU A 23 10.63 -4.77 11.87
N PHE A 24 9.63 -5.44 11.28
CA PHE A 24 9.70 -5.98 9.92
C PHE A 24 9.84 -4.87 8.88
N PHE A 25 9.01 -3.82 8.97
CA PHE A 25 9.14 -2.67 8.07
C PHE A 25 10.41 -1.86 8.32
N GLN A 26 11.00 -1.93 9.51
CA GLN A 26 12.33 -1.36 9.78
C GLN A 26 13.48 -2.23 9.22
N GLY A 27 13.20 -3.46 8.75
CA GLY A 27 14.21 -4.40 8.25
C GLY A 27 14.93 -5.21 9.33
N ILE A 28 14.56 -5.03 10.61
CA ILE A 28 15.15 -5.79 11.72
C ILE A 28 14.67 -7.24 11.66
N LEU A 29 13.37 -7.44 11.38
CA LEU A 29 12.83 -8.76 11.08
C LEU A 29 12.86 -9.01 9.57
N ARG A 30 13.38 -10.18 9.18
CA ARG A 30 13.48 -10.58 7.76
C ARG A 30 12.18 -11.14 7.19
N ALA A 31 11.33 -11.72 8.02
CA ALA A 31 10.11 -12.41 7.61
C ALA A 31 8.87 -11.72 8.20
N GLU A 32 7.80 -11.69 7.42
CA GLU A 32 6.50 -11.17 7.87
C GLU A 32 5.94 -12.08 8.99
N PRO A 33 5.42 -11.52 10.10
CA PRO A 33 4.86 -12.30 11.21
C PRO A 33 3.45 -12.85 10.88
N LEU A 34 3.35 -13.62 9.80
CA LEU A 34 2.10 -14.20 9.29
C LEU A 34 1.49 -15.21 10.27
N ASN A 35 2.33 -15.97 10.97
CA ASN A 35 1.87 -16.99 11.92
C ASN A 35 1.14 -16.33 13.09
N GLU A 36 1.71 -15.26 13.65
CA GLU A 36 1.12 -14.48 14.73
C GLU A 36 -0.15 -13.76 14.30
N ARG A 37 -0.18 -13.25 13.05
CA ARG A 37 -1.39 -12.69 12.45
C ARG A 37 -2.52 -13.73 12.37
N ARG A 38 -2.23 -14.93 11.84
CA ARG A 38 -3.21 -16.02 11.73
C ARG A 38 -3.69 -16.51 13.09
N GLU A 39 -2.79 -16.59 14.08
CA GLU A 39 -3.16 -16.95 15.45
C GLU A 39 -4.15 -15.94 16.04
N LEU A 40 -3.88 -14.65 15.87
CA LEU A 40 -4.74 -13.58 16.38
C LEU A 40 -6.10 -13.53 15.67
N GLU A 41 -6.11 -13.73 14.35
CA GLU A 41 -7.35 -13.84 13.56
C GLU A 41 -8.21 -15.01 14.04
N PHE A 42 -7.61 -16.16 14.30
CA PHE A 42 -8.29 -17.32 14.88
C PHE A 42 -8.89 -17.01 16.26
N LEU A 43 -8.13 -16.34 17.12
CA LEU A 43 -8.61 -15.94 18.46
C LEU A 43 -9.79 -14.96 18.39
N LEU A 44 -9.72 -13.96 17.52
CA LEU A 44 -10.80 -13.00 17.30
C LEU A 44 -12.06 -13.70 16.78
N ARG A 45 -11.92 -14.59 15.79
CA ARG A 45 -13.04 -15.36 15.25
C ARG A 45 -13.68 -16.26 16.31
N LYS A 46 -12.85 -16.96 17.09
CA LYS A 46 -13.32 -17.85 18.17
C LYS A 46 -14.03 -17.07 19.28
N MET A 47 -13.58 -15.84 19.58
CA MET A 47 -14.26 -14.97 20.55
C MET A 47 -15.55 -14.38 20.00
N GLY A 48 -15.60 -13.99 18.72
CA GLY A 48 -16.82 -13.48 18.08
C GLY A 48 -17.92 -14.53 17.92
N GLN A 49 -17.56 -15.81 17.86
CA GLN A 49 -18.53 -16.93 17.88
C GLN A 49 -19.14 -17.19 19.26
N ARG A 50 -18.54 -16.68 20.33
CA ARG A 50 -19.08 -16.80 21.69
C ARG A 50 -20.04 -15.65 21.93
N SER A 51 -21.20 -15.96 22.51
CA SER A 51 -22.09 -14.91 23.03
C SER A 51 -21.40 -14.21 24.21
N ILE A 52 -21.19 -12.90 24.10
CA ILE A 52 -20.68 -12.07 25.20
C ILE A 52 -21.88 -11.37 25.82
N PRO A 53 -22.39 -11.85 26.98
CA PRO A 53 -23.61 -11.30 27.57
C PRO A 53 -23.41 -9.89 28.13
N ASN A 54 -22.18 -9.52 28.50
CA ASN A 54 -21.86 -8.20 29.02
C ASN A 54 -21.65 -7.21 27.88
N THR A 55 -22.50 -6.19 27.78
CA THR A 55 -22.42 -5.13 26.77
C THR A 55 -21.07 -4.41 26.79
N ALA A 56 -20.48 -4.15 27.96
CA ALA A 56 -19.17 -3.48 28.05
C ALA A 56 -18.03 -4.34 27.47
N ASP A 57 -18.05 -5.65 27.72
CA ASP A 57 -17.08 -6.58 27.16
C ASP A 57 -17.28 -6.76 25.64
N GLN A 58 -18.53 -6.73 25.17
CA GLN A 58 -18.85 -6.74 23.74
C GLN A 58 -18.31 -5.47 23.04
N PHE A 59 -18.50 -4.29 23.63
CA PHE A 59 -17.93 -3.05 23.09
C PHE A 59 -16.40 -3.08 23.06
N ARG A 60 -15.74 -3.58 24.13
CA ARG A 60 -14.28 -3.81 24.13
C ARG A 60 -13.87 -4.74 23.00
N PHE A 61 -14.55 -5.88 22.86
CA PHE A 61 -14.26 -6.83 21.79
C PHE A 61 -14.37 -6.20 20.40
N ASN A 62 -15.48 -5.50 20.12
CA ASN A 62 -15.70 -4.81 18.84
C ASN A 62 -14.60 -3.77 18.56
N THR A 63 -14.15 -3.04 19.60
CA THR A 63 -13.05 -2.07 19.48
C THR A 63 -11.73 -2.75 19.14
N LEU A 64 -11.40 -3.85 19.82
CA LEU A 64 -10.18 -4.62 19.55
C LEU A 64 -10.21 -5.24 18.15
N GLN A 65 -11.36 -5.75 17.73
CA GLN A 65 -11.56 -6.32 16.40
C GLN A 65 -11.39 -5.25 15.31
N ALA A 66 -12.02 -4.08 15.47
CA ALA A 66 -11.85 -2.96 14.54
C ALA A 66 -10.38 -2.52 14.44
N ARG A 67 -9.70 -2.36 15.58
CA ARG A 67 -8.27 -2.00 15.63
C ARG A 67 -7.40 -3.01 14.89
N PHE A 68 -7.64 -4.31 15.09
CA PHE A 68 -6.91 -5.36 14.37
C PHE A 68 -7.12 -5.27 12.85
N TYR A 69 -8.36 -5.11 12.38
CA TYR A 69 -8.62 -4.98 10.94
C TYR A 69 -8.02 -3.69 10.34
N SER A 70 -8.01 -2.58 11.09
CA SER A 70 -7.31 -1.36 10.65
C SER A 70 -5.81 -1.61 10.44
N TYR A 71 -5.15 -2.30 11.37
CA TYR A 71 -3.75 -2.66 11.20
C TYR A 71 -3.52 -3.65 10.07
N GLN A 72 -4.38 -4.66 9.95
CA GLN A 72 -4.31 -5.62 8.85
C GLN A 72 -4.39 -4.93 7.48
N ASN A 73 -5.33 -4.00 7.32
CA ASN A 73 -5.47 -3.23 6.09
C ASN A 73 -4.25 -2.35 5.82
N MET A 74 -3.68 -1.73 6.85
CA MET A 74 -2.44 -0.96 6.72
C MET A 74 -1.27 -1.83 6.27
N TRP A 75 -1.08 -3.00 6.88
CA TRP A 75 0.00 -3.93 6.52
C TRP A 75 -0.17 -4.45 5.10
N ASN A 76 -1.38 -4.85 4.71
CA ASN A 76 -1.68 -5.27 3.35
C ASN A 76 -1.38 -4.15 2.33
N ARG A 77 -1.74 -2.89 2.63
CA ARG A 77 -1.40 -1.75 1.76
C ARG A 77 0.10 -1.60 1.59
N ILE A 78 0.89 -1.79 2.65
CA ILE A 78 2.35 -1.71 2.59
C ILE A 78 2.91 -2.87 1.77
N THR A 79 2.45 -4.11 1.97
CA THR A 79 2.93 -5.27 1.20
C THR A 79 2.57 -5.14 -0.28
N THR A 80 1.34 -4.75 -0.61
CA THR A 80 0.94 -4.46 -1.99
C THR A 80 1.74 -3.33 -2.58
N ALA A 81 2.01 -2.26 -1.82
CA ALA A 81 2.86 -1.17 -2.30
C ALA A 81 4.31 -1.59 -2.54
N ILE A 82 4.81 -2.61 -1.84
CA ILE A 82 6.12 -3.22 -2.11
C ILE A 82 6.08 -4.06 -3.40
N GLU A 83 5.03 -4.88 -3.57
CA GLU A 83 4.82 -5.70 -4.77
C GLU A 83 4.67 -4.85 -6.04
N GLU A 84 3.97 -3.72 -5.94
CA GLU A 84 3.81 -2.73 -7.00
C GLU A 84 5.02 -1.80 -7.17
N GLY A 85 6.07 -1.97 -6.37
CA GLY A 85 7.30 -1.16 -6.43
C GLY A 85 7.17 0.30 -5.96
N ARG A 86 6.06 0.70 -5.31
CA ARG A 86 5.96 2.04 -4.68
C ARG A 86 6.89 2.14 -3.47
N LEU A 87 6.99 1.06 -2.72
CA LEU A 87 7.89 0.92 -1.58
C LEU A 87 9.01 -0.07 -1.96
N VAL A 88 10.24 0.24 -1.54
CA VAL A 88 11.40 -0.63 -1.79
C VAL A 88 11.94 -1.13 -0.46
N ARG A 89 12.37 -2.40 -0.44
CA ARG A 89 13.17 -2.97 0.64
C ARG A 89 14.64 -2.81 0.32
N ASP A 90 15.37 -2.09 1.17
CA ASP A 90 16.83 -2.00 1.08
C ASP A 90 17.48 -3.38 1.35
N THR A 91 18.77 -3.52 1.07
CA THR A 91 19.65 -4.66 1.40
C THR A 91 19.54 -5.15 2.85
N LYS A 92 19.19 -4.24 3.78
CA LYS A 92 18.93 -4.55 5.19
C LYS A 92 17.46 -4.89 5.50
N GLY A 93 16.60 -5.00 4.50
CA GLY A 93 15.17 -5.31 4.63
C GLY A 93 14.27 -4.13 5.02
N ARG A 94 14.83 -2.93 5.19
CA ARG A 94 14.08 -1.74 5.60
C ARG A 94 13.14 -1.30 4.47
N VAL A 95 11.86 -1.18 4.79
CA VAL A 95 10.84 -0.61 3.92
C VAL A 95 10.93 0.91 4.00
N SER A 96 11.23 1.52 2.87
CA SER A 96 11.17 2.97 2.71
C SER A 96 10.29 3.32 1.53
N PHE A 97 9.66 4.50 1.58
CA PHE A 97 9.23 5.16 0.36
C PHE A 97 10.43 5.22 -0.56
N SER A 98 10.24 4.72 -1.78
CA SER A 98 11.33 4.60 -2.73
C SER A 98 11.81 6.01 -3.13
N SER A 99 12.83 6.50 -2.45
CA SER A 99 13.64 7.62 -2.95
C SER A 99 14.35 7.27 -4.26
N HIS A 100 14.41 5.96 -4.56
CA HIS A 100 14.89 5.33 -5.79
C HIS A 100 13.75 4.89 -6.71
N ALA A 101 12.52 5.36 -6.51
CA ALA A 101 11.47 5.17 -7.50
C ALA A 101 11.99 5.68 -8.85
N PRO A 102 11.77 4.94 -9.96
CA PRO A 102 12.14 5.45 -11.28
C PRO A 102 11.35 6.71 -11.64
N VAL A 103 10.24 7.00 -10.96
CA VAL A 103 9.39 8.19 -11.16
C VAL A 103 8.85 8.66 -9.82
N ASP A 104 8.84 9.97 -9.60
CA ASP A 104 8.27 10.54 -8.37
C ASP A 104 6.72 10.47 -8.41
N GLU A 105 6.10 10.20 -7.26
CA GLU A 105 4.63 10.02 -7.17
C GLU A 105 3.85 11.28 -7.54
N GLU A 106 4.40 12.46 -7.25
CA GLU A 106 3.83 13.73 -7.66
C GLU A 106 3.79 13.88 -9.20
N ASN A 107 4.83 13.43 -9.90
CA ASN A 107 4.85 13.46 -11.36
C ASN A 107 3.85 12.48 -11.98
N LEU A 108 3.63 11.31 -11.35
CA LEU A 108 2.59 10.36 -11.78
C LEU A 108 1.19 10.98 -11.67
N ASN A 109 0.90 11.64 -10.54
CA ASN A 109 -0.37 12.34 -10.32
C ASN A 109 -0.57 13.47 -11.34
N GLN A 110 0.44 14.32 -11.53
CA GLN A 110 0.37 15.43 -12.49
C GLN A 110 0.18 14.94 -13.92
N THR A 111 0.97 13.96 -14.35
CA THR A 111 0.85 13.39 -15.71
C THR A 111 -0.53 12.80 -15.97
N PHE A 112 -1.15 12.18 -14.96
CA PHE A 112 -2.50 11.66 -15.08
C PHE A 112 -3.54 12.78 -15.24
N LEU A 113 -3.46 13.84 -14.43
CA LEU A 113 -4.35 14.99 -14.53
C LEU A 113 -4.20 15.70 -15.89
N ASP A 114 -2.96 15.92 -16.32
CA ASP A 114 -2.67 16.49 -17.64
C ASP A 114 -3.24 15.62 -18.76
N TYR A 115 -3.17 14.29 -18.63
CA TYR A 115 -3.69 13.36 -19.62
C TYR A 115 -5.22 13.42 -19.71
N LEU A 116 -5.91 13.49 -18.57
CA LEU A 116 -7.37 13.64 -18.54
C LEU A 116 -7.80 14.99 -19.11
N ASN A 117 -7.12 16.08 -18.75
CA ASN A 117 -7.38 17.42 -19.27
C ASN A 117 -7.20 17.46 -20.79
N ALA A 118 -6.10 16.90 -21.29
CA ALA A 118 -5.81 16.84 -22.71
C ALA A 118 -6.81 15.97 -23.49
N ARG A 119 -7.30 14.86 -22.90
CA ARG A 119 -8.40 14.07 -23.47
C ARG A 119 -9.71 14.86 -23.52
N LYS A 120 -10.01 15.62 -22.46
CA LYS A 120 -11.21 16.45 -22.39
C LYS A 120 -11.20 17.55 -23.45
N GLU A 121 -10.06 18.22 -23.64
CA GLU A 121 -9.89 19.23 -24.70
C GLU A 121 -10.03 18.63 -26.12
N ALA A 122 -9.59 17.38 -26.30
CA ALA A 122 -9.75 16.64 -27.55
C ALA A 122 -11.14 16.00 -27.76
N ASN A 123 -12.11 16.24 -26.84
CA ASN A 123 -13.42 15.58 -26.82
C ASN A 123 -13.36 14.03 -26.81
N LEU A 124 -12.37 13.48 -26.12
CA LEU A 124 -12.20 12.03 -25.94
C LEU A 124 -12.81 11.55 -24.61
N PRO A 125 -13.31 10.30 -24.55
CA PRO A 125 -13.90 9.76 -23.33
C PRO A 125 -12.85 9.60 -22.21
N VAL A 126 -13.25 9.96 -20.99
CA VAL A 126 -12.40 9.92 -19.78
C VAL A 126 -12.91 8.95 -18.70
N ASP A 127 -14.16 8.50 -18.78
CA ASP A 127 -14.83 7.77 -17.69
C ASP A 127 -14.25 6.39 -17.40
N ASN A 128 -13.58 5.77 -18.38
CA ASN A 128 -13.01 4.43 -18.26
C ASN A 128 -11.51 4.42 -17.90
N ILE A 129 -10.96 5.55 -17.44
CA ILE A 129 -9.52 5.67 -17.17
C ILE A 129 -9.29 5.63 -15.65
N ASP A 130 -8.84 4.48 -15.16
CA ASP A 130 -8.47 4.30 -13.75
C ASP A 130 -7.02 4.72 -13.48
N PHE A 131 -6.80 5.42 -12.37
CA PHE A 131 -5.48 5.90 -11.97
C PHE A 131 -4.50 4.76 -11.66
N THR A 132 -4.97 3.65 -11.09
CA THR A 132 -4.14 2.50 -10.70
C THR A 132 -3.50 1.87 -11.92
N SER A 133 -4.31 1.52 -12.93
CA SER A 133 -3.83 0.95 -14.19
C SER A 133 -2.91 1.90 -14.95
N PHE A 134 -3.23 3.20 -14.93
CA PHE A 134 -2.40 4.22 -15.57
C PHE A 134 -1.02 4.36 -14.89
N ARG A 135 -1.02 4.38 -13.56
CA ARG A 135 0.18 4.42 -12.73
C ARG A 135 1.07 3.20 -13.00
N GLU A 136 0.51 1.99 -13.00
CA GLU A 136 1.24 0.76 -13.29
C GLU A 136 1.90 0.80 -14.67
N MET A 137 1.18 1.30 -15.68
CA MET A 137 1.72 1.46 -17.03
C MET A 137 2.94 2.40 -17.04
N LEU A 138 2.85 3.55 -16.37
CA LEU A 138 3.93 4.54 -16.32
C LEU A 138 5.14 4.03 -15.52
N VAL A 139 4.93 3.38 -14.38
CA VAL A 139 6.00 2.78 -13.59
C VAL A 139 6.74 1.72 -14.41
N LYS A 140 6.00 0.82 -15.09
CA LYS A 140 6.59 -0.20 -15.97
C LYS A 140 7.40 0.42 -17.10
N LYS A 141 6.89 1.48 -17.73
CA LYS A 141 7.61 2.21 -18.79
C LYS A 141 8.87 2.89 -18.27
N ALA A 142 8.85 3.44 -17.05
CA ALA A 142 10.00 4.06 -16.46
C ALA A 142 11.12 3.06 -16.12
N LEU A 143 10.75 1.86 -15.66
CA LEU A 143 11.70 0.75 -15.46
C LEU A 143 12.35 0.32 -16.78
N GLU A 144 11.55 0.13 -17.85
CA GLU A 144 12.08 -0.19 -19.20
C GLU A 144 13.07 0.88 -19.70
N ILE A 145 12.82 2.15 -19.39
CA ILE A 145 13.70 3.26 -19.77
C ILE A 145 14.98 3.26 -18.93
N GLN A 146 14.88 2.97 -17.63
CA GLN A 146 16.01 2.86 -16.71
C GLN A 146 16.95 1.69 -17.06
N ASP A 147 16.43 0.59 -17.58
CA ASP A 147 17.26 -0.54 -18.05
C ASP A 147 18.00 -0.20 -19.35
N LYS A 148 17.34 0.53 -20.26
CA LYS A 148 17.89 0.88 -21.58
C LYS A 148 18.80 2.11 -21.56
N SER A 149 18.56 3.01 -20.63
CA SER A 149 19.28 4.26 -20.43
C SER A 149 19.86 4.25 -19.04
N SER A 150 21.14 4.55 -18.85
CA SER A 150 21.77 4.73 -17.52
C SER A 150 21.22 5.96 -16.75
N CYS A 151 19.90 6.06 -16.61
CA CYS A 151 19.16 7.16 -16.03
C CYS A 151 18.48 6.67 -14.75
N ARG A 152 18.74 7.35 -13.63
CA ARG A 152 18.22 6.94 -12.32
C ARG A 152 16.78 7.36 -12.07
N LYS A 153 16.31 8.44 -12.72
CA LYS A 153 14.96 8.99 -12.57
C LYS A 153 14.39 9.48 -13.90
N VAL A 154 13.10 9.23 -14.10
CA VAL A 154 12.33 9.57 -15.29
C VAL A 154 11.17 10.47 -14.89
N GLU A 155 10.91 11.50 -15.69
CA GLU A 155 9.76 12.38 -15.57
C GLU A 155 8.88 12.20 -16.82
N PHE A 156 7.58 12.03 -16.64
CA PHE A 156 6.60 11.97 -17.72
C PHE A 156 5.95 13.33 -17.94
N ARG A 157 5.62 13.62 -19.20
CA ARG A 157 4.83 14.78 -19.62
C ARG A 157 3.85 14.40 -20.70
N VAL A 158 2.70 15.03 -20.70
CA VAL A 158 1.67 14.87 -21.73
C VAL A 158 1.91 15.91 -22.81
N GLU A 159 1.98 15.47 -24.06
CA GLU A 159 2.08 16.34 -25.24
C GLU A 159 0.94 16.00 -26.20
N MET A 160 0.36 17.03 -26.81
CA MET A 160 -0.65 16.88 -27.85
C MET A 160 0.03 16.64 -29.19
N GLU A 161 -0.14 15.46 -29.76
CA GLU A 161 0.34 15.16 -31.11
C GLU A 161 -0.87 15.05 -32.04
N GLY A 162 -1.14 16.14 -32.76
CA GLY A 162 -2.39 16.31 -33.50
C GLY A 162 -3.58 16.47 -32.54
N ASN A 163 -4.60 15.61 -32.69
CA ASN A 163 -5.81 15.61 -31.84
C ASN A 163 -5.78 14.49 -30.78
N SER A 164 -4.61 13.95 -30.41
CA SER A 164 -4.51 12.86 -29.44
C SER A 164 -3.39 13.11 -28.42
N PRO A 165 -3.69 13.01 -27.11
CA PRO A 165 -2.69 13.17 -26.07
C PRO A 165 -1.76 11.96 -26.02
N LYS A 166 -0.45 12.21 -26.00
CA LYS A 166 0.59 11.20 -25.83
C LYS A 166 1.48 11.53 -24.64
N ILE A 167 1.97 10.49 -23.97
CA ILE A 167 2.84 10.61 -22.81
C ILE A 167 4.28 10.39 -23.27
N LYS A 168 5.15 11.38 -23.08
CA LYS A 168 6.59 11.30 -23.35
C LYS A 168 7.37 11.27 -22.06
N ALA A 169 8.46 10.52 -22.06
CA ALA A 169 9.39 10.41 -20.94
C ALA A 169 10.60 11.31 -21.17
N LYS A 170 11.05 11.99 -20.11
CA LYS A 170 12.29 12.77 -20.06
C LYS A 170 13.15 12.28 -18.90
N ARG A 171 14.46 12.41 -19.04
CA ARG A 171 15.39 12.10 -17.95
C ARG A 171 15.32 13.21 -16.90
N LYS A 172 15.21 12.84 -15.64
CA LYS A 172 15.31 13.76 -14.50
C LYS A 172 16.74 13.66 -13.96
N ASN A 173 17.55 14.70 -14.21
CA ASN A 173 18.91 14.82 -13.70
C ASN A 173 18.93 15.21 -12.23
#